data_AF-A0A8B6HQ95-F1
#
_entry.id   AF-A0A8B6HQ95-F1
#
_cell.length_a   1.000
_cell.length_b   1.000
_cell.length_c   1.000
_cell.angle_alpha   90.00
_cell.angle_beta   90.00
_cell.angle_gamma   90.00
#
_symmetry.space_group_name_H-M   'P 1'
#
loop_
_entity.id
_entity.type
_entity.pdbx_description
1 polymer ?
#
loop_
_entity_poly.entity_id
_entity_poly.type
_entity_poly.pdbx_seq_one_letter_code
_entity_poly.pdbx_strand_id
1 'polypeptide(L)'
;MLLLNVNDKEFDVKEAIGKVFGGITFDTVKTLSDSDNLLEIKTDRASECERFKIVKLMLETFDHKLFDMTIIMNTANEQRWFDLMKWVIKEVDDSLLDLNEILGMACQSERSDIVTLLAGKIINSNADIVSVLRTIFVQGSFDVIKPFIANIDLSLINLGAAMNEACRDGKSELVRRLIESDNDKIDLNRLIKIACDRNWLDIIKSIGKSKGIDLHTTMKEACRFRRTNIVRWLIQNNDNTRFAFSTVITNACRDMHIDIVKTLIQNVNLNLLGIDNVFYHACLLNNFEQVKWMIENIDNTLFDINTAMRNACIESKLDTVKWLIENVDNKLFDMKEVLNIACEYGHLDMVTWLIENVDNKLFDTIKVLNCACIRGRLDMVKWFDREC
;
A
#
# COMPACT_ATOMS: atom_id res chain seq x y z
N MET A 1 11.77 -59.21 0.47
CA MET A 1 11.39 -60.30 -0.46
C MET A 1 9.92 -60.55 -0.24
N LEU A 2 9.08 -59.67 -0.75
CA LEU A 2 7.68 -59.96 -1.02
C LEU A 2 7.60 -60.37 -2.49
N LEU A 3 7.36 -61.66 -2.70
CA LEU A 3 6.96 -62.26 -3.97
C LEU A 3 5.49 -61.94 -4.18
N LEU A 4 5.14 -61.13 -5.18
CA LEU A 4 3.78 -61.07 -5.72
C LEU A 4 3.74 -61.95 -6.96
N ASN A 5 2.90 -62.98 -6.89
CA ASN A 5 2.82 -64.11 -7.80
C ASN A 5 2.11 -63.72 -9.10
N VAL A 6 2.69 -64.09 -10.23
CA VAL A 6 2.32 -63.69 -11.61
C VAL A 6 1.10 -64.46 -12.14
N ASN A 7 0.16 -64.87 -11.28
CA ASN A 7 -0.95 -65.74 -11.69
C ASN A 7 -2.34 -65.36 -11.15
N ASP A 8 -2.53 -64.22 -10.49
CA ASP A 8 -3.86 -63.77 -10.07
C ASP A 8 -4.21 -62.38 -10.63
N LYS A 9 -5.48 -62.28 -11.01
CA LYS A 9 -6.11 -61.28 -11.90
C LYS A 9 -6.22 -59.83 -11.37
N GLU A 10 -5.46 -59.40 -10.38
CA GLU A 10 -5.56 -58.02 -9.89
C GLU A 10 -4.17 -57.46 -9.57
N PHE A 11 -3.59 -56.71 -10.52
CA PHE A 11 -2.46 -55.84 -10.20
C PHE A 11 -3.00 -54.62 -9.46
N ASP A 12 -3.02 -54.68 -8.12
CA ASP A 12 -3.45 -53.54 -7.32
C ASP A 12 -2.34 -52.47 -7.27
N VAL A 13 -2.46 -51.51 -8.19
CA VAL A 13 -1.61 -50.32 -8.27
C VAL A 13 -1.59 -49.57 -6.91
N LYS A 14 -2.67 -49.61 -6.11
CA LYS A 14 -2.69 -48.97 -4.77
C LYS A 14 -1.70 -49.63 -3.83
N GLU A 15 -1.66 -50.96 -3.78
CA GLU A 15 -0.79 -51.69 -2.87
C GLU A 15 0.69 -51.50 -3.25
N ALA A 16 0.99 -51.48 -4.56
CA ALA A 16 2.34 -51.22 -5.06
C ALA A 16 2.81 -49.80 -4.69
N ILE A 17 1.97 -48.78 -4.91
CA ILE A 17 2.26 -47.38 -4.55
C ILE A 17 2.46 -47.22 -3.04
N GLY A 18 1.56 -47.76 -2.21
CA GLY A 18 1.64 -47.63 -0.74
C GLY A 18 2.93 -48.19 -0.15
N LYS A 19 3.51 -49.23 -0.75
CA LYS A 19 4.80 -49.80 -0.33
C LYS A 19 6.01 -48.96 -0.77
N VAL A 20 5.94 -48.26 -1.91
CA VAL A 20 7.02 -47.38 -2.39
C VAL A 20 7.15 -46.13 -1.52
N PHE A 21 6.04 -45.57 -1.09
CA PHE A 21 5.99 -44.29 -0.37
C PHE A 21 6.07 -44.42 1.17
N GLY A 22 6.40 -45.60 1.70
CA GLY A 22 6.78 -45.75 3.11
C GLY A 22 5.62 -45.84 4.10
N GLY A 23 4.54 -46.54 3.75
CA GLY A 23 3.51 -46.92 4.73
C GLY A 23 2.45 -45.86 5.01
N ILE A 24 2.34 -44.84 4.16
CA ILE A 24 1.14 -44.00 4.12
C ILE A 24 0.10 -44.76 3.30
N THR A 25 -0.94 -45.29 3.96
CA THR A 25 -2.12 -45.83 3.30
C THR A 25 -2.79 -44.71 2.51
N PHE A 26 -2.60 -44.67 1.19
CA PHE A 26 -3.23 -43.69 0.32
C PHE A 26 -4.27 -44.36 -0.58
N ASP A 27 -5.44 -43.72 -0.67
CA ASP A 27 -6.48 -43.97 -1.67
C ASP A 27 -6.08 -43.38 -3.04
N THR A 28 -4.87 -43.68 -3.52
CA THR A 28 -4.19 -42.97 -4.63
C THR A 28 -4.65 -43.36 -6.04
N VAL A 29 -5.58 -44.30 -6.19
CA VAL A 29 -5.96 -44.87 -7.50
C VAL A 29 -7.48 -44.90 -7.63
N LYS A 30 -7.99 -44.27 -8.69
CA LYS A 30 -9.37 -44.53 -9.17
C LYS A 30 -9.37 -45.92 -9.81
N THR A 31 -10.27 -46.77 -9.34
CA THR A 31 -10.44 -48.19 -9.72
C THR A 31 -10.04 -48.49 -11.17
N LEU A 32 -8.98 -49.28 -11.33
CA LEU A 32 -8.54 -49.83 -12.62
C LEU A 32 -9.30 -51.14 -12.87
N SER A 33 -9.97 -51.25 -14.01
CA SER A 33 -10.43 -52.53 -14.55
C SER A 33 -9.54 -52.93 -15.73
N ASP A 34 -8.88 -54.08 -15.59
CA ASP A 34 -8.26 -54.95 -16.59
C ASP A 34 -7.85 -54.34 -17.94
N SER A 35 -6.54 -54.10 -18.10
CA SER A 35 -5.80 -54.62 -19.26
C SER A 35 -4.29 -54.40 -19.13
N ASP A 36 -3.58 -55.52 -19.09
CA ASP A 36 -2.21 -55.80 -19.55
C ASP A 36 -1.20 -54.64 -19.64
N ASN A 37 -0.38 -54.50 -18.59
CA ASN A 37 1.09 -54.49 -18.70
C ASN A 37 1.72 -54.66 -17.30
N LEU A 38 2.46 -55.75 -17.12
CA LEU A 38 3.08 -56.22 -15.87
C LEU A 38 4.48 -55.61 -15.69
N LEU A 39 4.73 -55.00 -14.54
CA LEU A 39 6.06 -54.55 -14.14
C LEU A 39 6.35 -54.95 -12.68
N GLU A 40 7.34 -55.83 -12.50
CA GLU A 40 7.75 -56.37 -11.19
C GLU A 40 8.66 -55.37 -10.48
N ILE A 41 8.20 -54.83 -9.34
CA ILE A 41 8.94 -53.82 -8.61
C ILE A 41 9.05 -54.19 -7.11
N LYS A 42 10.28 -54.38 -6.63
CA LYS A 42 10.61 -54.73 -5.24
C LYS A 42 10.75 -53.45 -4.39
N THR A 43 9.90 -53.26 -3.38
CA THR A 43 9.75 -51.97 -2.67
C THR A 43 10.08 -52.04 -1.18
N ASP A 44 9.98 -53.22 -0.57
CA ASP A 44 10.05 -53.47 0.88
C ASP A 44 11.43 -53.26 1.53
N ARG A 45 12.48 -53.01 0.75
CA ARG A 45 13.82 -52.57 1.23
C ARG A 45 14.49 -51.57 0.28
N ALA A 46 13.73 -50.92 -0.58
CA ALA A 46 14.27 -49.99 -1.56
C ALA A 46 14.89 -48.78 -0.83
N SER A 47 16.17 -48.52 -1.10
CA SER A 47 16.83 -47.25 -0.79
C SER A 47 16.05 -46.08 -1.40
N GLU A 48 16.21 -44.86 -0.88
CA GLU A 48 15.56 -43.68 -1.45
C GLU A 48 15.80 -43.53 -2.96
N CYS A 49 17.01 -43.85 -3.43
CA CYS A 49 17.37 -43.88 -4.85
C CYS A 49 16.59 -44.93 -5.67
N GLU A 50 16.21 -46.05 -5.08
CA GLU A 50 15.42 -47.08 -5.75
C GLU A 50 13.94 -46.69 -5.80
N ARG A 51 13.41 -46.09 -4.74
CA ARG A 51 12.01 -45.59 -4.70
C ARG A 51 11.75 -44.55 -5.79
N PHE A 52 12.67 -43.60 -5.96
CA PHE A 52 12.63 -42.64 -7.07
C PHE A 52 12.48 -43.33 -8.45
N LYS A 53 13.34 -44.31 -8.75
CA LYS A 53 13.34 -45.02 -10.04
C LYS A 53 12.03 -45.77 -10.29
N ILE A 54 11.48 -46.34 -9.21
CA ILE A 54 10.24 -47.08 -9.23
C ILE A 54 9.06 -46.18 -9.58
N VAL A 55 8.93 -45.05 -8.89
CA VAL A 55 7.83 -44.10 -9.16
C VAL A 55 7.92 -43.59 -10.59
N LYS A 56 9.13 -43.23 -11.04
CA LYS A 56 9.35 -42.79 -12.41
C LYS A 56 8.93 -43.86 -13.44
N LEU A 57 9.32 -45.10 -13.23
CA LEU A 57 8.99 -46.21 -14.12
C LEU A 57 7.47 -46.47 -14.16
N MET A 58 6.77 -46.37 -13.02
CA MET A 58 5.32 -46.47 -12.97
C MET A 58 4.65 -45.37 -13.80
N LEU A 59 5.11 -44.12 -13.66
CA LEU A 59 4.58 -43.00 -14.44
C LEU A 59 4.90 -43.12 -15.95
N GLU A 60 6.04 -43.70 -16.31
CA GLU A 60 6.38 -43.99 -17.72
C GLU A 60 5.52 -45.12 -18.33
N THR A 61 4.94 -45.98 -17.50
CA THR A 61 4.23 -47.20 -17.95
C THR A 61 2.72 -47.01 -18.03
N PHE A 62 2.13 -46.28 -17.08
CA PHE A 62 0.69 -46.19 -16.90
C PHE A 62 0.15 -44.79 -17.21
N ASP A 63 -1.13 -44.69 -17.58
CA ASP A 63 -1.79 -43.40 -17.83
C ASP A 63 -1.75 -42.52 -16.56
N HIS A 64 -1.24 -41.29 -16.72
CA HIS A 64 -1.10 -40.30 -15.66
C HIS A 64 -2.42 -39.98 -14.92
N LYS A 65 -3.59 -40.13 -15.57
CA LYS A 65 -4.91 -39.92 -14.96
C LYS A 65 -5.24 -40.89 -13.84
N LEU A 66 -4.49 -41.99 -13.74
CA LEU A 66 -4.65 -43.01 -12.71
C LEU A 66 -4.03 -42.60 -11.37
N PHE A 67 -3.19 -41.56 -11.38
CA PHE A 67 -2.44 -41.11 -10.23
C PHE A 67 -2.95 -39.78 -9.70
N ASP A 68 -2.94 -39.62 -8.37
CA ASP A 68 -3.03 -38.31 -7.74
C ASP A 68 -1.66 -37.61 -7.82
N MET A 69 -1.51 -36.73 -8.82
CA MET A 69 -0.25 -36.03 -9.06
C MET A 69 0.12 -35.04 -7.94
N THR A 70 -0.87 -34.52 -7.20
CA THR A 70 -0.61 -33.66 -6.04
C THR A 70 0.11 -34.45 -4.94
N ILE A 71 -0.34 -35.67 -4.65
CA ILE A 71 0.33 -36.55 -3.68
C ILE A 71 1.73 -36.89 -4.15
N ILE A 72 1.90 -37.28 -5.42
CA ILE A 72 3.22 -37.63 -5.98
C ILE A 72 4.19 -36.45 -5.87
N MET A 73 3.76 -35.24 -6.20
CA MET A 73 4.60 -34.05 -6.14
C MET A 73 4.94 -33.65 -4.69
N ASN A 74 3.98 -33.71 -3.77
CA ASN A 74 4.21 -33.48 -2.35
C ASN A 74 5.23 -34.45 -1.78
N THR A 75 5.05 -35.76 -2.03
CA THR A 75 6.00 -36.75 -1.53
C THR A 75 7.37 -36.62 -2.21
N ALA A 76 7.41 -36.34 -3.51
CA ALA A 76 8.68 -36.10 -4.19
C ALA A 76 9.41 -34.89 -3.61
N ASN A 77 8.70 -33.83 -3.20
CA ASN A 77 9.28 -32.66 -2.55
C ASN A 77 9.80 -32.99 -1.14
N GLU A 78 9.00 -33.65 -0.30
CA GLU A 78 9.38 -34.07 1.06
C GLU A 78 10.62 -34.99 1.05
N GLN A 79 10.67 -35.92 0.09
CA GLN A 79 11.76 -36.87 -0.08
C GLN A 79 12.92 -36.32 -0.94
N ARG A 80 12.84 -35.04 -1.35
CA ARG A 80 13.88 -34.36 -2.15
C ARG A 80 14.19 -35.03 -3.51
N TRP A 81 13.20 -35.70 -4.09
CA TRP A 81 13.27 -36.31 -5.44
C TRP A 81 13.06 -35.25 -6.53
N PHE A 82 13.88 -34.20 -6.52
CA PHE A 82 13.73 -33.04 -7.39
C PHE A 82 13.89 -33.36 -8.88
N ASP A 83 14.66 -34.41 -9.23
CA ASP A 83 14.74 -34.88 -10.61
C ASP A 83 13.44 -35.55 -11.09
N LEU A 84 12.69 -36.20 -10.18
CA LEU A 84 11.34 -36.67 -10.47
C LEU A 84 10.40 -35.51 -10.69
N MET A 85 10.43 -34.52 -9.79
CA MET A 85 9.60 -33.31 -9.93
C MET A 85 9.85 -32.65 -11.28
N LYS A 86 11.12 -32.43 -11.67
CA LYS A 86 11.46 -31.86 -12.99
C LYS A 86 10.97 -32.72 -14.16
N TRP A 87 11.04 -34.05 -14.03
CA TRP A 87 10.56 -34.95 -15.06
C TRP A 87 9.02 -34.89 -15.17
N VAL A 88 8.31 -34.96 -14.05
CA VAL A 88 6.84 -34.83 -13.98
C VAL A 88 6.40 -33.52 -14.61
N ILE A 89 7.01 -32.39 -14.24
CA ILE A 89 6.64 -31.09 -14.81
C ILE A 89 6.93 -31.03 -16.32
N LYS A 90 7.86 -31.82 -16.87
CA LYS A 90 8.13 -31.82 -18.32
C LYS A 90 7.18 -32.73 -19.11
N GLU A 91 6.94 -33.94 -18.62
CA GLU A 91 6.30 -35.00 -19.39
C GLU A 91 4.80 -35.16 -19.11
N VAL A 92 4.31 -34.63 -17.97
CA VAL A 92 2.91 -34.76 -17.57
C VAL A 92 2.11 -33.57 -18.08
N ASP A 93 0.88 -33.83 -18.53
CA ASP A 93 -0.09 -32.83 -18.94
C ASP A 93 -0.39 -31.84 -17.80
N ASP A 94 -0.27 -30.54 -18.08
CA ASP A 94 -0.47 -29.45 -17.11
C ASP A 94 -1.87 -29.45 -16.50
N SER A 95 -2.88 -30.00 -17.19
CA SER A 95 -4.24 -30.12 -16.65
C SER A 95 -4.36 -31.07 -15.45
N LEU A 96 -3.36 -31.92 -15.23
CA LEU A 96 -3.27 -32.83 -14.10
C LEU A 96 -2.41 -32.27 -12.95
N LEU A 97 -1.78 -31.11 -13.14
CA LEU A 97 -0.81 -30.54 -12.21
C LEU A 97 -1.33 -29.24 -11.60
N ASP A 98 -1.29 -29.13 -10.26
CA ASP A 98 -1.41 -27.83 -9.60
C ASP A 98 -0.05 -27.11 -9.65
N LEU A 99 0.18 -26.36 -10.73
CA LEU A 99 1.43 -25.63 -10.94
C LEU A 99 1.71 -24.60 -9.83
N ASN A 100 0.68 -24.07 -9.16
CA ASN A 100 0.86 -23.08 -8.09
C ASN A 100 1.33 -23.75 -6.79
N GLU A 101 0.77 -24.91 -6.47
CA GLU A 101 1.20 -25.71 -5.32
C GLU A 101 2.64 -26.18 -5.50
N ILE A 102 2.96 -26.73 -6.67
CA ILE A 102 4.33 -27.19 -7.01
C ILE A 102 5.33 -26.03 -6.96
N LEU A 103 4.93 -24.83 -7.42
CA LEU A 103 5.75 -23.63 -7.32
C LEU A 103 6.00 -23.22 -5.86
N GLY A 104 4.99 -23.31 -5.01
CA GLY A 104 5.13 -23.09 -3.58
C GLY A 104 6.14 -24.05 -2.93
N MET A 105 6.02 -25.35 -3.23
CA MET A 105 6.97 -26.38 -2.79
C MET A 105 8.41 -26.06 -3.22
N ALA A 106 8.59 -25.67 -4.49
CA ALA A 106 9.89 -25.31 -5.03
C ALA A 106 10.48 -24.05 -4.38
N CYS A 107 9.64 -23.06 -4.06
CA CYS A 107 10.05 -21.85 -3.35
C CYS A 107 10.51 -22.18 -1.92
N GLN A 108 9.73 -22.97 -1.18
CA GLN A 108 10.06 -23.41 0.19
C GLN A 108 11.35 -24.25 0.24
N SER A 109 11.57 -25.06 -0.79
CA SER A 109 12.72 -25.97 -0.87
C SER A 109 13.95 -25.34 -1.53
N GLU A 110 13.90 -24.03 -1.80
CA GLU A 110 14.96 -23.24 -2.43
C GLU A 110 15.45 -23.77 -3.79
N ARG A 111 14.53 -24.29 -4.62
CA ARG A 111 14.82 -24.91 -5.91
C ARG A 111 14.63 -23.96 -7.09
N SER A 112 15.63 -23.12 -7.35
CA SER A 112 15.62 -22.17 -8.48
C SER A 112 15.48 -22.85 -9.85
N ASP A 113 15.99 -24.08 -10.00
CA ASP A 113 15.89 -24.88 -11.23
C ASP A 113 14.45 -25.28 -11.54
N ILE A 114 13.69 -25.71 -10.53
CA ILE A 114 12.26 -26.04 -10.67
C ILE A 114 11.43 -24.79 -10.89
N VAL A 115 11.69 -23.71 -10.14
CA VAL A 115 10.99 -22.42 -10.31
C VAL A 115 11.15 -21.87 -11.73
N THR A 116 12.36 -21.96 -12.30
CA THR A 116 12.63 -21.53 -13.68
C THR A 116 11.83 -22.36 -14.69
N LEU A 117 11.75 -23.66 -14.46
CA LEU A 117 11.02 -24.58 -15.33
C LEU A 117 9.51 -24.31 -15.30
N LEU A 118 8.96 -24.03 -14.12
CA LEU A 118 7.55 -23.65 -13.95
C LEU A 118 7.23 -22.27 -14.53
N ALA A 119 8.17 -21.32 -14.49
CA ALA A 119 7.97 -19.96 -15.00
C ALA A 119 7.40 -19.94 -16.41
N GLY A 120 8.00 -20.70 -17.33
CA GLY A 120 7.55 -20.76 -18.72
C GLY A 120 6.12 -21.32 -18.85
N LYS A 121 5.77 -22.33 -18.06
CA LYS A 121 4.44 -22.95 -18.10
C LYS A 121 3.35 -22.05 -17.51
N ILE A 122 3.62 -21.46 -16.34
CA ILE A 122 2.68 -20.59 -15.62
C ILE A 122 2.36 -19.33 -16.43
N ILE A 123 3.36 -18.75 -17.12
CA ILE A 123 3.14 -17.57 -17.97
C ILE A 123 2.24 -17.90 -19.16
N ASN A 124 2.39 -19.08 -19.76
CA ASN A 124 1.64 -19.48 -20.95
C ASN A 124 0.22 -19.98 -20.64
N SER A 125 -0.06 -20.42 -19.41
CA SER A 125 -1.35 -21.01 -19.03
C SER A 125 -2.42 -19.98 -18.63
N ASN A 126 -2.11 -18.67 -18.72
CA ASN A 126 -3.00 -17.59 -18.28
C ASN A 126 -3.46 -17.76 -16.81
N ALA A 127 -2.64 -18.43 -15.99
CA ALA A 127 -2.87 -18.62 -14.57
C ALA A 127 -3.01 -17.28 -13.84
N ASP A 128 -3.67 -17.27 -12.67
CA ASP A 128 -3.73 -16.08 -11.82
C ASP A 128 -2.31 -15.74 -11.31
N ILE A 129 -1.62 -14.94 -12.12
CA ILE A 129 -0.25 -14.51 -11.89
C ILE A 129 -0.12 -13.70 -10.60
N VAL A 130 -1.21 -13.10 -10.11
CA VAL A 130 -1.23 -12.43 -8.81
C VAL A 130 -1.15 -13.45 -7.69
N SER A 131 -1.95 -14.52 -7.74
CA SER A 131 -1.86 -15.63 -6.78
C SER A 131 -0.47 -16.27 -6.78
N VAL A 132 0.10 -16.47 -7.96
CA VAL A 132 1.47 -16.98 -8.13
C VAL A 132 2.49 -16.07 -7.45
N LEU A 133 2.48 -14.77 -7.75
CA LEU A 133 3.42 -13.82 -7.13
C LEU A 133 3.24 -13.75 -5.62
N ARG A 134 2.02 -13.87 -5.10
CA ARG A 134 1.76 -13.95 -3.65
C ARG A 134 2.45 -15.16 -3.06
N THR A 135 2.23 -16.36 -3.59
CA THR A 135 2.89 -17.59 -3.14
C THR A 135 4.41 -17.45 -3.16
N ILE A 136 4.96 -16.93 -4.25
CA ILE A 136 6.42 -16.74 -4.43
C ILE A 136 6.99 -15.75 -3.43
N PHE A 137 6.33 -14.61 -3.19
CA PHE A 137 6.84 -13.61 -2.25
C PHE A 137 6.69 -14.04 -0.79
N VAL A 138 5.65 -14.80 -0.46
CA VAL A 138 5.44 -15.34 0.88
C VAL A 138 6.45 -16.45 1.19
N GLN A 139 6.67 -17.36 0.24
CA GLN A 139 7.38 -18.62 0.48
C GLN A 139 8.84 -18.64 0.01
N GLY A 140 9.21 -17.82 -0.98
CA GLY A 140 10.52 -17.85 -1.61
C GLY A 140 11.54 -16.84 -1.06
N SER A 141 12.82 -17.16 -1.21
CA SER A 141 13.93 -16.20 -1.10
C SER A 141 14.19 -15.51 -2.43
N PHE A 142 14.83 -14.33 -2.43
CA PHE A 142 15.06 -13.57 -3.66
C PHE A 142 15.82 -14.39 -4.72
N ASP A 143 16.84 -15.16 -4.30
CA ASP A 143 17.70 -15.90 -5.23
C ASP A 143 16.95 -17.00 -5.97
N VAL A 144 15.95 -17.59 -5.33
CA VAL A 144 15.10 -18.64 -5.89
C VAL A 144 14.12 -18.07 -6.89
N ILE A 145 13.59 -16.88 -6.62
CA ILE A 145 12.50 -16.28 -7.41
C ILE A 145 13.00 -15.32 -8.50
N LYS A 146 14.27 -14.89 -8.42
CA LYS A 146 14.92 -14.01 -9.39
C LYS A 146 14.74 -14.49 -10.84
N PRO A 147 14.95 -15.78 -11.19
CA PRO A 147 14.75 -16.25 -12.57
C PRO A 147 13.30 -16.13 -13.03
N PHE A 148 12.34 -16.39 -12.13
CA PHE A 148 10.92 -16.28 -12.41
C PHE A 148 10.53 -14.83 -12.72
N ILE A 149 10.97 -13.90 -11.88
CA ILE A 149 10.66 -12.47 -12.01
C ILE A 149 11.30 -11.84 -13.24
N ALA A 150 12.49 -12.29 -13.64
CA ALA A 150 13.14 -11.82 -14.87
C ALA A 150 12.33 -12.15 -16.13
N ASN A 151 11.60 -13.27 -16.13
CA ASN A 151 10.84 -13.77 -17.26
C ASN A 151 9.41 -13.21 -17.33
N ILE A 152 8.97 -12.48 -16.32
CA ILE A 152 7.60 -11.97 -16.24
C ILE A 152 7.53 -10.51 -16.63
N ASP A 153 6.46 -10.14 -17.33
CA ASP A 153 6.09 -8.75 -17.48
C ASP A 153 5.35 -8.24 -16.24
N LEU A 154 6.09 -7.64 -15.31
CA LEU A 154 5.53 -7.08 -14.08
C LEU A 154 4.61 -5.88 -14.33
N SER A 155 4.65 -5.25 -15.52
CA SER A 155 3.80 -4.10 -15.84
C SER A 155 2.32 -4.46 -15.99
N LEU A 156 2.02 -5.72 -16.31
CA LEU A 156 0.66 -6.25 -16.49
C LEU A 156 0.06 -6.80 -15.18
N ILE A 157 0.82 -6.75 -14.08
CA ILE A 157 0.49 -7.46 -12.85
C ILE A 157 0.32 -6.48 -11.70
N ASN A 158 -0.69 -6.70 -10.85
CA ASN A 158 -0.89 -5.92 -9.64
C ASN A 158 0.16 -6.29 -8.56
N LEU A 159 1.44 -5.90 -8.79
CA LEU A 159 2.54 -6.11 -7.85
C LEU A 159 2.25 -5.53 -6.48
N GLY A 160 1.45 -4.47 -6.41
CA GLY A 160 1.10 -3.82 -5.17
C GLY A 160 0.48 -4.78 -4.14
N ALA A 161 -0.42 -5.68 -4.55
CA ALA A 161 -1.03 -6.64 -3.64
C ALA A 161 -0.01 -7.67 -3.11
N ALA A 162 0.84 -8.18 -4.01
CA ALA A 162 1.80 -9.23 -3.70
C ALA A 162 2.98 -8.70 -2.86
N MET A 163 3.50 -7.52 -3.18
CA MET A 163 4.48 -6.80 -2.36
C MET A 163 3.91 -6.41 -0.99
N ASN A 164 2.61 -6.08 -0.93
CA ASN A 164 1.99 -5.73 0.35
C ASN A 164 1.96 -6.91 1.31
N GLU A 165 1.67 -8.11 0.81
CA GLU A 165 1.72 -9.33 1.60
C GLU A 165 3.15 -9.71 1.99
N ALA A 166 4.10 -9.60 1.04
CA ALA A 166 5.53 -9.81 1.32
C ALA A 166 6.02 -8.99 2.52
N CYS A 167 5.69 -7.70 2.55
CA CYS A 167 6.08 -6.82 3.65
C CYS A 167 5.32 -7.12 4.96
N ARG A 168 4.04 -7.54 4.91
CA ARG A 168 3.30 -7.98 6.11
C ARG A 168 3.94 -9.21 6.76
N ASP A 169 4.51 -10.10 5.95
CA ASP A 169 5.17 -11.32 6.40
C ASP A 169 6.67 -11.12 6.71
N GLY A 170 7.12 -9.87 6.80
CA GLY A 170 8.50 -9.53 7.16
C GLY A 170 9.53 -9.72 6.04
N LYS A 171 9.09 -9.94 4.80
CA LYS A 171 9.98 -10.09 3.62
C LYS A 171 10.37 -8.75 3.01
N SER A 172 10.56 -7.71 3.82
CA SER A 172 10.98 -6.38 3.36
C SER A 172 12.31 -6.41 2.60
N GLU A 173 13.21 -7.34 2.95
CA GLU A 173 14.48 -7.56 2.25
C GLU A 173 14.27 -8.08 0.81
N LEU A 174 13.25 -8.91 0.59
CA LEU A 174 12.89 -9.40 -0.73
C LEU A 174 12.46 -8.24 -1.62
N VAL A 175 11.56 -7.39 -1.10
CA VAL A 175 11.07 -6.19 -1.79
C VAL A 175 12.22 -5.22 -2.07
N ARG A 176 13.13 -5.02 -1.12
CA ARG A 176 14.35 -4.22 -1.31
C ARG A 176 15.21 -4.75 -2.45
N ARG A 177 15.55 -6.04 -2.46
CA ARG A 177 16.37 -6.65 -3.51
C ARG A 177 15.71 -6.58 -4.89
N LEU A 178 14.38 -6.61 -4.96
CA LEU A 178 13.63 -6.42 -6.21
C LEU A 178 13.77 -5.00 -6.74
N ILE A 179 13.63 -4.00 -5.88
CA ILE A 179 13.80 -2.60 -6.25
C ILE A 179 15.23 -2.31 -6.70
N GLU A 180 16.22 -2.89 -6.01
CA GLU A 180 17.65 -2.77 -6.33
C GLU A 180 18.05 -3.55 -7.60
N SER A 181 17.18 -4.40 -8.13
CA SER A 181 17.43 -5.08 -9.40
C SER A 181 17.17 -4.15 -10.60
N ASP A 182 17.87 -4.35 -11.72
CA ASP A 182 17.63 -3.64 -13.00
C ASP A 182 16.32 -4.08 -13.68
N ASN A 183 15.25 -4.23 -12.90
CA ASN A 183 13.94 -4.59 -13.39
C ASN A 183 13.08 -3.34 -13.58
N ASP A 184 13.10 -2.81 -14.81
CA ASP A 184 12.36 -1.59 -15.17
C ASP A 184 10.83 -1.82 -15.30
N LYS A 185 10.36 -3.04 -15.05
CA LYS A 185 8.94 -3.40 -15.13
C LYS A 185 8.17 -3.15 -13.82
N ILE A 186 8.84 -2.73 -12.76
CA ILE A 186 8.18 -2.43 -11.47
C ILE A 186 7.47 -1.08 -11.57
N ASP A 187 6.15 -1.05 -11.35
CA ASP A 187 5.39 0.19 -11.16
C ASP A 187 5.76 0.86 -9.83
N LEU A 188 6.77 1.73 -9.88
CA LEU A 188 7.28 2.46 -8.72
C LEU A 188 6.21 3.39 -8.11
N ASN A 189 5.30 3.96 -8.90
CA ASN A 189 4.27 4.87 -8.39
C ASN A 189 3.27 4.14 -7.51
N ARG A 190 2.82 2.96 -7.95
CA ARG A 190 1.93 2.11 -7.14
C ARG A 190 2.63 1.62 -5.88
N LEU A 191 3.91 1.26 -5.98
CA LEU A 191 4.71 0.85 -4.82
C LEU A 191 4.91 1.99 -3.81
N ILE A 192 5.23 3.20 -4.27
CA ILE A 192 5.35 4.40 -3.43
C ILE A 192 4.05 4.64 -2.66
N LYS A 193 2.90 4.57 -3.33
CA LYS A 193 1.59 4.78 -2.69
C LYS A 193 1.35 3.78 -1.55
N ILE A 194 1.65 2.50 -1.78
CA ILE A 194 1.48 1.45 -0.76
C ILE A 194 2.49 1.63 0.38
N ALA A 195 3.75 1.94 0.07
CA ALA A 195 4.77 2.18 1.07
C ALA A 195 4.42 3.41 1.94
N CYS A 196 3.86 4.47 1.37
CA CYS A 196 3.31 5.59 2.12
C CYS A 196 2.08 5.19 2.97
N ASP A 197 1.11 4.47 2.41
CA ASP A 197 -0.04 3.97 3.17
C ASP A 197 0.38 3.10 4.36
N ARG A 198 1.39 2.26 4.19
CA ARG A 198 1.86 1.32 5.23
C ARG A 198 3.00 1.84 6.10
N ASN A 199 3.47 3.05 5.85
CA ASN A 199 4.61 3.66 6.54
C ASN A 199 5.95 2.91 6.39
N TRP A 200 6.21 2.32 5.22
CA TRP A 200 7.44 1.57 4.94
C TRP A 200 8.57 2.50 4.48
N LEU A 201 9.14 3.23 5.45
CA LEU A 201 10.25 4.15 5.20
C LEU A 201 11.46 3.48 4.54
N ASP A 202 11.77 2.22 4.91
CA ASP A 202 12.94 1.52 4.36
C ASP A 202 12.77 1.21 2.87
N ILE A 203 11.55 0.88 2.42
CA ILE A 203 11.24 0.70 1.00
C ILE A 203 11.37 2.03 0.25
N ILE A 204 10.85 3.13 0.82
CA ILE A 204 11.01 4.47 0.23
C ILE A 204 12.49 4.85 0.08
N LYS A 205 13.31 4.58 1.09
CA LYS A 205 14.78 4.79 1.03
C LYS A 205 15.42 3.96 -0.08
N SER A 206 15.04 2.69 -0.19
CA SER A 206 15.55 1.79 -1.24
C SER A 206 15.20 2.26 -2.64
N ILE A 207 13.97 2.75 -2.86
CA ILE A 207 13.55 3.35 -4.14
C ILE A 207 14.40 4.58 -4.45
N GLY A 208 14.51 5.52 -3.50
CA GLY A 208 15.29 6.73 -3.68
C GLY A 208 16.77 6.49 -4.01
N LYS A 209 17.38 5.47 -3.43
CA LYS A 209 18.79 5.10 -3.69
C LYS A 209 19.01 4.43 -5.04
N SER A 210 18.06 3.61 -5.51
CA SER A 210 18.25 2.72 -6.67
C SER A 210 17.72 3.30 -7.99
N LYS A 211 16.50 3.85 -7.98
CA LYS A 211 15.78 4.28 -9.19
C LYS A 211 15.51 5.79 -9.22
N GLY A 212 15.82 6.49 -8.13
CA GLY A 212 15.40 7.88 -7.92
C GLY A 212 13.94 7.95 -7.48
N ILE A 213 13.60 8.96 -6.69
CA ILE A 213 12.27 9.09 -6.11
C ILE A 213 11.48 10.21 -6.78
N ASP A 214 10.24 9.93 -7.18
CA ASP A 214 9.30 10.98 -7.54
C ASP A 214 8.89 11.72 -6.26
N LEU A 215 9.55 12.85 -6.01
CA LEU A 215 9.35 13.66 -4.81
C LEU A 215 7.93 14.22 -4.72
N HIS A 216 7.33 14.61 -5.84
CA HIS A 216 5.99 15.17 -5.83
C HIS A 216 4.96 14.11 -5.42
N THR A 217 4.99 12.95 -6.09
CA THR A 217 4.07 11.84 -5.79
C THR A 217 4.29 11.28 -4.39
N THR A 218 5.54 11.03 -4.01
CA THR A 218 5.86 10.46 -2.69
C THR A 218 5.46 11.40 -1.58
N MET A 219 5.78 12.70 -1.68
CA MET A 219 5.44 13.67 -0.66
C MET A 219 3.92 13.84 -0.52
N LYS A 220 3.19 13.88 -1.63
CA LYS A 220 1.72 13.95 -1.64
C LYS A 220 1.10 12.75 -0.93
N GLU A 221 1.50 11.52 -1.26
CA GLU A 221 0.95 10.32 -0.62
C GLU A 221 1.41 10.21 0.84
N ALA A 222 2.66 10.54 1.18
CA ALA A 222 3.13 10.57 2.56
C ALA A 222 2.33 11.54 3.44
N CYS A 223 1.97 12.71 2.90
CA CYS A 223 1.12 13.67 3.61
C CYS A 223 -0.30 13.14 3.78
N ARG A 224 -0.92 12.65 2.70
CA ARG A 224 -2.26 12.04 2.72
C ARG A 224 -2.41 10.94 3.78
N PHE A 225 -1.38 10.13 3.97
CA PHE A 225 -1.37 9.03 4.95
C PHE A 225 -0.75 9.38 6.30
N ARG A 226 -0.46 10.67 6.57
CA ARG A 226 0.11 11.15 7.84
C ARG A 226 1.47 10.52 8.20
N ARG A 227 2.35 10.30 7.22
CA ARG A 227 3.66 9.65 7.43
C ARG A 227 4.78 10.65 7.69
N THR A 228 4.79 11.23 8.88
CA THR A 228 5.74 12.28 9.28
C THR A 228 7.21 11.87 9.16
N ASN A 229 7.54 10.61 9.44
CA ASN A 229 8.89 10.04 9.26
C ASN A 229 9.33 9.98 7.78
N ILE A 230 8.42 9.63 6.85
CA ILE A 230 8.69 9.65 5.41
C ILE A 230 8.86 11.10 4.95
N VAL A 231 7.95 12.00 5.34
CA VAL A 231 8.06 13.44 5.03
C VAL A 231 9.40 14.01 5.51
N ARG A 232 9.79 13.73 6.76
CA ARG A 232 11.08 14.18 7.32
C ARG A 232 12.27 13.67 6.52
N TRP A 233 12.26 12.38 6.15
CA TRP A 233 13.31 11.80 5.34
C TRP A 233 13.39 12.44 3.95
N LEU A 234 12.25 12.69 3.30
CA LEU A 234 12.19 13.36 2.00
C LEU A 234 12.78 14.77 2.06
N ILE A 235 12.46 15.56 3.10
CA ILE A 235 13.01 16.91 3.25
C ILE A 235 14.53 16.87 3.45
N GLN A 236 15.02 16.00 4.34
CA GLN A 236 16.45 15.90 4.67
C GLN A 236 17.35 15.42 3.52
N ASN A 237 16.79 14.71 2.54
CA ASN A 237 17.56 14.07 1.47
C ASN A 237 17.35 14.74 0.10
N ASN A 238 16.56 15.82 0.02
CA ASN A 238 16.21 16.45 -1.25
C ASN A 238 16.21 17.98 -1.13
N ASP A 239 17.42 18.55 -1.09
CA ASP A 239 17.69 19.98 -0.83
C ASP A 239 17.04 20.99 -1.82
N ASN A 240 16.43 20.54 -2.93
CA ASN A 240 16.03 21.43 -4.05
C ASN A 240 14.62 21.18 -4.62
N THR A 241 13.57 21.09 -3.81
CA THR A 241 12.19 20.91 -4.33
C THR A 241 11.18 22.00 -3.99
N ARG A 242 11.55 23.25 -4.26
CA ARG A 242 10.69 24.46 -4.13
C ARG A 242 9.24 24.31 -4.65
N PHE A 243 9.01 23.52 -5.71
CA PHE A 243 7.69 23.38 -6.33
C PHE A 243 6.82 22.26 -5.76
N ALA A 244 7.41 21.20 -5.18
CA ALA A 244 6.62 20.11 -4.61
C ALA A 244 5.97 20.54 -3.28
N PHE A 245 6.61 21.44 -2.53
CA PHE A 245 6.20 21.78 -1.17
C PHE A 245 4.92 22.62 -1.07
N SER A 246 4.60 23.50 -2.04
CA SER A 246 3.42 24.38 -1.92
C SER A 246 2.10 23.61 -1.98
N THR A 247 1.94 22.69 -2.93
CA THR A 247 0.74 21.84 -3.01
C THR A 247 0.65 20.88 -1.82
N VAL A 248 1.80 20.38 -1.38
CA VAL A 248 1.90 19.43 -0.27
C VAL A 248 1.53 20.08 1.06
N ILE A 249 2.09 21.26 1.36
CA ILE A 249 1.82 21.94 2.64
C ILE A 249 0.36 22.37 2.70
N THR A 250 -0.23 22.83 1.59
CA THR A 250 -1.66 23.11 1.51
C THR A 250 -2.51 21.86 1.79
N ASN A 251 -2.16 20.70 1.22
CA ASN A 251 -2.89 19.46 1.51
C ASN A 251 -2.74 19.03 2.98
N ALA A 252 -1.53 19.11 3.54
CA ALA A 252 -1.31 18.81 4.96
C ALA A 252 -2.11 19.72 5.89
N CYS A 253 -2.29 21.00 5.52
CA CYS A 253 -3.15 21.93 6.25
C CYS A 253 -4.62 21.57 6.10
N ARG A 254 -5.07 21.26 4.87
CA ARG A 254 -6.46 20.83 4.60
C ARG A 254 -6.85 19.58 5.36
N ASP A 255 -5.91 18.65 5.51
CA ASP A 255 -6.13 17.38 6.21
C ASP A 255 -5.86 17.51 7.74
N MET A 256 -5.53 18.71 8.23
CA MET A 256 -5.27 19.05 9.64
C MET A 256 -4.09 18.27 10.25
N HIS A 257 -2.99 18.12 9.51
CA HIS A 257 -1.81 17.37 9.96
C HIS A 257 -0.74 18.30 10.52
N ILE A 258 -0.95 18.82 11.73
CA ILE A 258 -0.06 19.82 12.33
C ILE A 258 1.40 19.36 12.43
N ASP A 259 1.66 18.08 12.70
CA ASP A 259 3.04 17.55 12.80
C ASP A 259 3.81 17.63 11.47
N ILE A 260 3.10 17.39 10.36
CA ILE A 260 3.67 17.51 9.02
C ILE A 260 3.90 18.98 8.69
N VAL A 261 2.94 19.86 9.01
CA VAL A 261 3.09 21.31 8.82
C VAL A 261 4.28 21.85 9.61
N LYS A 262 4.40 21.50 10.90
CA LYS A 262 5.55 21.82 11.76
C LYS A 262 6.86 21.34 11.14
N THR A 263 6.90 20.07 10.71
CA THR A 263 8.10 19.47 10.11
C THR A 263 8.49 20.19 8.81
N LEU A 264 7.53 20.52 7.94
CA LEU A 264 7.79 21.25 6.69
C LEU A 264 8.31 22.66 6.96
N ILE A 265 7.64 23.42 7.83
CA ILE A 265 7.98 24.81 8.14
C ILE A 265 9.35 24.94 8.82
N GLN A 266 9.71 24.01 9.72
CA GLN A 266 11.00 24.03 10.42
C GLN A 266 12.18 23.64 9.53
N ASN A 267 11.96 22.87 8.47
CA ASN A 267 13.03 22.29 7.65
C ASN A 267 13.10 22.87 6.23
N VAL A 268 12.12 23.69 5.81
CA VAL A 268 12.09 24.38 4.52
C VAL A 268 12.25 25.88 4.77
N ASN A 269 13.12 26.55 4.01
CA ASN A 269 13.33 28.00 4.14
C ASN A 269 11.99 28.74 3.95
N LEU A 270 11.55 29.46 4.99
CA LEU A 270 10.26 30.14 5.11
C LEU A 270 10.00 31.17 4.01
N ASN A 271 11.04 31.62 3.30
CA ASN A 271 10.94 32.52 2.15
C ASN A 271 10.36 31.85 0.88
N LEU A 272 9.81 30.64 0.99
CA LEU A 272 9.30 29.85 -0.12
C LEU A 272 7.77 29.68 -0.02
N LEU A 273 7.07 30.55 -0.75
CA LEU A 273 5.74 30.38 -1.36
C LEU A 273 4.72 29.50 -0.62
N GLY A 274 3.75 30.13 0.06
CA GLY A 274 2.48 29.50 0.44
C GLY A 274 2.13 29.53 1.92
N ILE A 275 2.96 30.10 2.80
CA ILE A 275 2.67 30.20 4.24
C ILE A 275 1.40 31.01 4.54
N ASP A 276 1.12 32.05 3.73
CA ASP A 276 -0.17 32.75 3.69
C ASP A 276 -1.36 31.80 3.53
N ASN A 277 -1.29 30.94 2.51
CA ASN A 277 -2.35 29.97 2.22
C ASN A 277 -2.48 28.92 3.34
N VAL A 278 -1.35 28.54 3.95
CA VAL A 278 -1.31 27.61 5.08
C VAL A 278 -2.03 28.22 6.29
N PHE A 279 -1.73 29.48 6.63
CA PHE A 279 -2.38 30.20 7.71
C PHE A 279 -3.88 30.37 7.43
N TYR A 280 -4.21 30.86 6.24
CA TYR A 280 -5.58 31.02 5.76
C TYR A 280 -6.42 29.73 5.89
N HIS A 281 -5.92 28.60 5.40
CA HIS A 281 -6.64 27.33 5.50
C HIS A 281 -6.76 26.82 6.93
N ALA A 282 -5.75 27.03 7.79
CA ALA A 282 -5.83 26.68 9.20
C ALA A 282 -6.95 27.46 9.90
N CYS A 283 -7.08 28.76 9.61
CA CYS A 283 -8.16 29.61 10.09
C CYS A 283 -9.53 29.13 9.58
N LEU A 284 -9.68 28.83 8.29
CA LEU A 284 -10.96 28.36 7.73
C LEU A 284 -11.44 27.02 8.27
N LEU A 285 -10.52 26.16 8.67
CA LEU A 285 -10.80 24.80 9.18
C LEU A 285 -10.87 24.76 10.71
N ASN A 286 -10.84 25.91 11.38
CA ASN A 286 -10.82 26.03 12.84
C ASN A 286 -9.68 25.21 13.49
N ASN A 287 -8.55 25.05 12.79
CA ASN A 287 -7.38 24.33 13.31
C ASN A 287 -6.57 25.25 14.24
N PHE A 288 -7.15 25.58 15.40
CA PHE A 288 -6.60 26.55 16.34
C PHE A 288 -5.23 26.14 16.90
N GLU A 289 -4.95 24.84 17.00
CA GLU A 289 -3.63 24.36 17.39
C GLU A 289 -2.56 24.80 16.38
N GLN A 290 -2.87 24.69 15.08
CA GLN A 290 -1.96 25.13 14.01
C GLN A 290 -1.86 26.64 13.94
N VAL A 291 -2.98 27.37 14.02
CA VAL A 291 -3.00 28.84 14.03
C VAL A 291 -2.14 29.38 15.17
N LYS A 292 -2.35 28.86 16.40
CA LYS A 292 -1.54 29.20 17.57
C LYS A 292 -0.07 28.94 17.35
N TRP A 293 0.27 27.73 16.91
CA TRP A 293 1.66 27.38 16.70
C TRP A 293 2.33 28.28 15.66
N MET A 294 1.65 28.63 14.56
CA MET A 294 2.19 29.52 13.53
C MET A 294 2.46 30.93 14.08
N ILE A 295 1.52 31.52 14.83
CA ILE A 295 1.68 32.86 15.43
C ILE A 295 2.83 32.90 16.45
N GLU A 296 3.01 31.83 17.22
CA GLU A 296 4.06 31.75 18.24
C GLU A 296 5.46 31.47 17.68
N ASN A 297 5.56 30.82 16.51
CA ASN A 297 6.82 30.27 15.99
C ASN A 297 7.27 30.83 14.64
N ILE A 298 6.44 31.64 13.98
CA ILE A 298 6.73 32.20 12.66
C ILE A 298 6.58 33.72 12.74
N ASP A 299 7.45 34.45 12.05
CA ASP A 299 7.31 35.90 11.91
C ASP A 299 5.97 36.22 11.25
N ASN A 300 5.08 36.90 11.99
CA ASN A 300 3.75 37.30 11.54
C ASN A 300 3.77 38.21 10.30
N THR A 301 4.91 38.80 9.93
CA THR A 301 5.04 39.55 8.67
C THR A 301 5.07 38.66 7.42
N LEU A 302 5.27 37.35 7.60
CA LEU A 302 5.31 36.37 6.52
C LEU A 302 3.92 35.89 6.08
N PHE A 303 2.86 36.19 6.85
CA PHE A 303 1.49 35.88 6.45
C PHE A 303 0.47 36.95 6.82
N ASP A 304 -0.55 37.14 5.97
CA ASP A 304 -1.57 38.16 6.16
C ASP A 304 -2.71 37.71 7.09
N ILE A 305 -2.53 38.00 8.38
CA ILE A 305 -3.52 37.74 9.42
C ILE A 305 -4.82 38.52 9.19
N ASN A 306 -4.74 39.74 8.63
CA ASN A 306 -5.92 40.55 8.36
C ASN A 306 -6.76 39.95 7.23
N THR A 307 -6.13 39.47 6.16
CA THR A 307 -6.83 38.73 5.09
C THR A 307 -7.47 37.44 5.64
N ALA A 308 -6.78 36.70 6.51
CA ALA A 308 -7.35 35.52 7.15
C ALA A 308 -8.59 35.86 8.01
N MET A 309 -8.53 36.95 8.79
CA MET A 309 -9.67 37.46 9.56
C MET A 309 -10.84 37.87 8.65
N ARG A 310 -10.59 38.65 7.60
CA ARG A 310 -11.61 39.08 6.64
C ARG A 310 -12.32 37.89 6.00
N ASN A 311 -11.57 36.89 5.57
CA ASN A 311 -12.17 35.69 4.98
C ASN A 311 -12.92 34.85 6.02
N ALA A 312 -12.44 34.75 7.26
CA ALA A 312 -13.18 34.11 8.35
C ALA A 312 -14.54 34.81 8.58
N CYS A 313 -14.58 36.14 8.49
CA CYS A 313 -15.85 36.88 8.50
C CYS A 313 -16.73 36.55 7.29
N ILE A 314 -16.21 36.58 6.07
CA ILE A 314 -16.96 36.26 4.85
C ILE A 314 -17.61 34.86 4.94
N GLU A 315 -16.82 33.87 5.39
CA GLU A 315 -17.21 32.45 5.48
C GLU A 315 -17.96 32.07 6.78
N SER A 316 -18.38 33.06 7.58
CA SER A 316 -19.10 32.86 8.85
C SER A 316 -18.37 31.98 9.87
N LYS A 317 -17.02 32.01 9.90
CA LYS A 317 -16.19 31.24 10.83
C LYS A 317 -16.09 31.95 12.18
N LEU A 318 -17.21 31.98 12.92
CA LEU A 318 -17.32 32.65 14.22
C LEU A 318 -16.23 32.20 15.20
N ASP A 319 -16.00 30.90 15.36
CA ASP A 319 -15.00 30.39 16.29
C ASP A 319 -13.59 30.89 15.97
N THR A 320 -13.24 31.00 14.68
CA THR A 320 -11.95 31.57 14.24
C THR A 320 -11.85 33.05 14.54
N VAL A 321 -12.91 33.82 14.32
CA VAL A 321 -12.95 35.24 14.66
C VAL A 321 -12.77 35.44 16.17
N LYS A 322 -13.49 34.68 16.99
CA LYS A 322 -13.35 34.68 18.46
C LYS A 322 -11.91 34.40 18.86
N TRP A 323 -11.40 33.28 18.38
CA TRP A 323 -10.06 32.82 18.72
C TRP A 323 -9.00 33.85 18.33
N LEU A 324 -9.07 34.44 17.13
CA LEU A 324 -8.12 35.45 16.66
C LEU A 324 -8.19 36.73 17.52
N ILE A 325 -9.37 37.24 17.85
CA ILE A 325 -9.52 38.47 18.68
C ILE A 325 -9.04 38.24 20.13
N GLU A 326 -9.26 37.04 20.67
CA GLU A 326 -8.86 36.71 22.04
C GLU A 326 -7.36 36.43 22.19
N ASN A 327 -6.69 35.97 21.11
CA ASN A 327 -5.32 35.44 21.18
C ASN A 327 -4.30 36.21 20.34
N VAL A 328 -4.71 37.19 19.53
CA VAL A 328 -3.83 37.98 18.65
C VAL A 328 -3.98 39.46 18.96
N ASP A 329 -2.89 40.24 18.86
CA ASP A 329 -2.95 41.68 19.08
C ASP A 329 -3.96 42.33 18.12
N ASN A 330 -5.02 42.92 18.68
CA ASN A 330 -6.10 43.54 17.94
C ASN A 330 -5.64 44.67 17.00
N LYS A 331 -4.42 45.22 17.19
CA LYS A 331 -3.82 46.19 16.25
C LYS A 331 -3.54 45.61 14.87
N LEU A 332 -3.50 44.28 14.73
CA LEU A 332 -3.30 43.60 13.45
C LEU A 332 -4.59 43.51 12.62
N PHE A 333 -5.74 43.89 13.19
CA PHE A 333 -7.03 43.85 12.54
C PHE A 333 -7.60 45.25 12.34
N ASP A 334 -8.22 45.49 11.20
CA ASP A 334 -9.17 46.59 11.09
C ASP A 334 -10.52 46.12 11.63
N MET A 335 -10.73 46.32 12.93
CA MET A 335 -11.97 45.88 13.59
C MET A 335 -13.23 46.54 13.03
N LYS A 336 -13.14 47.71 12.39
CA LYS A 336 -14.28 48.32 11.69
C LYS A 336 -14.61 47.52 10.42
N GLU A 337 -13.59 47.12 9.68
CA GLU A 337 -13.74 46.27 8.49
C GLU A 337 -14.29 44.89 8.84
N VAL A 338 -13.78 44.24 9.90
CA VAL A 338 -14.27 42.95 10.43
C VAL A 338 -15.78 42.99 10.66
N LEU A 339 -16.25 44.01 11.38
CA LEU A 339 -17.67 44.20 11.64
C LEU A 339 -18.46 44.50 10.36
N ASN A 340 -17.97 45.41 9.51
CA ASN A 340 -18.65 45.76 8.26
C ASN A 340 -18.87 44.52 7.38
N ILE A 341 -17.86 43.65 7.25
CA ILE A 341 -17.96 42.39 6.49
C ILE A 341 -18.99 41.47 7.12
N ALA A 342 -18.94 41.26 8.44
CA ALA A 342 -19.93 40.42 9.14
C ALA A 342 -21.37 40.91 8.89
N CYS A 343 -21.57 42.22 8.82
CA CYS A 343 -22.88 42.83 8.55
C CYS A 343 -23.28 42.74 7.07
N GLU A 344 -22.35 43.01 6.15
CA GLU A 344 -22.56 42.90 4.71
C GLU A 344 -22.96 41.48 4.30
N TYR A 345 -22.30 40.48 4.89
CA TYR A 345 -22.61 39.07 4.71
C TYR A 345 -23.66 38.54 5.69
N GLY A 346 -24.21 39.44 6.53
CA GLY A 346 -25.30 39.27 7.49
C GLY A 346 -25.19 38.09 8.44
N HIS A 347 -24.00 37.86 8.97
CA HIS A 347 -23.72 36.83 9.96
C HIS A 347 -24.11 37.33 11.35
N LEU A 348 -25.39 37.27 11.66
CA LEU A 348 -25.98 37.89 12.85
C LEU A 348 -25.31 37.45 14.17
N ASP A 349 -25.00 36.16 14.31
CA ASP A 349 -24.33 35.62 15.50
C ASP A 349 -22.93 36.23 15.70
N MET A 350 -22.22 36.48 14.59
CA MET A 350 -20.91 37.13 14.62
C MET A 350 -21.02 38.61 14.96
N VAL A 351 -22.00 39.31 14.40
CA VAL A 351 -22.27 40.72 14.69
C VAL A 351 -22.63 40.92 16.16
N THR A 352 -23.55 40.08 16.67
CA THR A 352 -23.96 40.10 18.08
C THR A 352 -22.75 39.91 18.99
N TRP A 353 -21.95 38.88 18.73
CA TRP A 353 -20.76 38.61 19.53
C TRP A 353 -19.72 39.74 19.45
N LEU A 354 -19.46 40.31 18.26
CA LEU A 354 -18.53 41.42 18.08
C LEU A 354 -18.95 42.66 18.87
N ILE A 355 -20.25 42.99 18.87
CA ILE A 355 -20.77 44.15 19.61
C ILE A 355 -20.70 43.94 21.12
N GLU A 356 -20.95 42.72 21.59
CA GLU A 356 -20.88 42.40 23.01
C GLU A 356 -19.44 42.37 23.56
N ASN A 357 -18.46 42.02 22.72
CA ASN A 357 -17.11 41.65 23.17
C ASN A 357 -15.97 42.54 22.62
N VAL A 358 -16.24 43.43 21.66
CA VAL A 358 -15.25 44.35 21.06
C VAL A 358 -15.67 45.80 21.33
N ASP A 359 -14.71 46.72 21.48
CA ASP A 359 -14.96 48.14 21.79
C ASP A 359 -16.02 48.78 20.87
N ASN A 360 -17.17 49.12 21.46
CA ASN A 360 -18.32 49.74 20.83
C ASN A 360 -18.01 51.05 20.09
N LYS A 361 -16.89 51.70 20.34
CA LYS A 361 -16.48 52.92 19.61
C LYS A 361 -16.10 52.67 18.15
N LEU A 362 -15.89 51.41 17.77
CA LEU A 362 -15.62 51.01 16.39
C LEU A 362 -16.92 50.87 15.57
N PHE A 363 -18.06 50.89 16.26
CA PHE A 363 -19.39 50.68 15.70
C PHE A 363 -19.92 51.95 15.00
N ASP A 364 -20.00 51.93 13.68
CA ASP A 364 -20.81 52.89 12.93
C ASP A 364 -22.18 52.27 12.64
N THR A 365 -23.09 52.42 13.60
CA THR A 365 -24.47 51.88 13.56
C THR A 365 -25.18 52.22 12.24
N ILE A 366 -24.96 53.43 11.71
CA ILE A 366 -25.61 53.92 10.50
C ILE A 366 -25.07 53.15 9.29
N LYS A 367 -23.74 53.00 9.19
CA LYS A 367 -23.12 52.24 8.10
C LYS A 367 -23.57 50.77 8.12
N VAL A 368 -23.60 50.16 9.30
CA VAL A 368 -24.02 48.77 9.45
C VAL A 368 -25.49 48.57 9.05
N LEU A 369 -26.39 49.42 9.56
CA LEU A 369 -27.82 49.37 9.22
C LEU A 369 -28.05 49.57 7.71
N ASN A 370 -27.33 50.52 7.11
CA ASN A 370 -27.38 50.74 5.66
C ASN A 370 -26.94 49.50 4.87
N CYS A 371 -25.84 48.83 5.28
CA CYS A 371 -25.39 47.59 4.64
C CYS A 371 -26.45 46.48 4.76
N ALA A 372 -27.04 46.28 5.94
CA ALA A 372 -28.10 45.30 6.16
C ALA A 372 -29.34 45.58 5.27
N CYS A 373 -29.74 46.85 5.15
CA CYS A 373 -30.83 47.28 4.28
C CYS A 373 -30.52 47.05 2.79
N ILE A 374 -29.33 47.46 2.31
CA ILE A 374 -28.91 47.28 0.91
C ILE A 374 -28.88 45.79 0.52
N ARG A 375 -28.44 44.93 1.44
CA ARG A 375 -28.30 43.48 1.23
C ARG A 375 -29.56 42.68 1.56
N GLY A 376 -30.66 43.33 1.97
CA GLY A 376 -31.93 42.68 2.28
C GLY A 376 -31.90 41.77 3.52
N ARG A 377 -31.00 42.04 4.48
CA ARG A 377 -30.81 41.25 5.72
C ARG A 377 -31.84 41.65 6.77
N LEU A 378 -33.09 41.19 6.58
CA LEU A 378 -34.24 41.53 7.44
C LEU A 378 -34.05 41.09 8.90
N ASP A 379 -33.39 39.96 9.11
CA ASP A 379 -32.97 39.44 10.41
C ASP A 379 -32.10 40.44 11.16
N MET A 380 -31.10 41.01 10.48
CA MET A 380 -30.20 42.00 11.04
C MET A 380 -30.91 43.33 11.31
N VAL A 381 -31.75 43.82 10.39
CA VAL A 381 -32.54 45.05 10.61
C VAL A 381 -33.47 44.92 11.82
N LYS A 382 -34.14 43.76 11.98
CA LYS A 382 -34.97 43.49 13.16
C LYS A 382 -34.17 43.40 14.46
N TRP A 383 -32.94 42.90 14.38
CA TRP A 383 -32.04 42.86 15.52
C TRP A 383 -31.59 44.28 15.91
N PHE A 384 -31.23 45.10 14.93
CA PHE A 384 -30.89 46.52 15.14
C PHE A 384 -32.01 47.31 15.81
N ASP A 385 -33.26 47.14 15.35
CA ASP A 385 -34.45 47.80 15.94
C ASP A 385 -34.71 47.40 17.40
N ARG A 386 -34.18 46.25 17.85
CA ARG A 386 -34.35 45.75 19.21
C ARG A 386 -33.20 46.14 20.14
N GLU A 387 -31.98 46.12 19.65
CA GLU A 387 -30.75 46.17 20.46
C GLU A 387 -29.98 47.51 20.38
N CYS A 388 -30.33 48.40 19.45
CA CYS A 388 -29.75 49.75 19.27
C CYS A 388 -30.84 50.82 19.31
#